data_AF-A0A1R4B645-F1
#
_entry.id   AF-A0A1R4B645-F1
#
_cell.length_a   1.000
_cell.length_b   1.000
_cell.length_c   1.000
_cell.angle_alpha   90.00
_cell.angle_beta   90.00
_cell.angle_gamma   90.00
#
_symmetry.space_group_name_H-M   'P 1'
#
loop_
_entity.id
_entity.type
_entity.pdbx_description
1 polymer ?
#
loop_
_entity_poly.entity_id
_entity_poly.type
_entity_poly.pdbx_seq_one_letter_code
_entity_poly.pdbx_strand_id
1 'polypeptide(L)'
;MSHTITALLLMLSLAGNVAFLSHSLLKPTHSNSFEDKPLQTRQTPTEVAMCQPKPPQANVATAPHAQPTQVSSNNIEPNTAVNTANIHALTKNGTHLLSSAQQAQLAKQLQSNPTIVQRLLNAIRNHQLSEQIRSQLVGIIANQDSDRLFDSATAFMQDSQPDLQRLGSELASRLIRNHQSVERTARLLNDVSLPKPALRDILRNSSLLPLSAPDKQKMHMMLANYMSYADSDLQPDILTSLARLSVNDEQRLTTLTPYLTSAQPALQNAAIHALYQQHNLSPNSQAYSIVESLANDRSTPARVRSAAFSLLSNTSP
;
A
#
# COMPACT_ATOMS: atom_id res chain seq x y z
N MET A 1 50.31 -0.65 52.88
CA MET A 1 49.44 -0.20 53.98
C MET A 1 48.44 0.78 53.37
N SER A 2 47.27 0.26 53.02
CA SER A 2 45.99 0.52 53.70
C SER A 2 45.39 1.86 53.26
N HIS A 3 44.32 1.88 52.45
CA HIS A 3 42.91 1.66 52.88
C HIS A 3 42.50 2.76 53.87
N THR A 4 41.45 3.57 53.68
CA THR A 4 40.08 3.21 53.28
C THR A 4 39.16 4.45 53.34
N ILE A 5 38.13 4.48 52.46
CA ILE A 5 36.72 4.91 52.70
C ILE A 5 36.50 6.45 52.79
N THR A 6 35.62 7.10 52.01
CA THR A 6 34.19 6.85 51.65
C THR A 6 33.89 7.66 50.35
N ALA A 7 33.37 7.19 49.22
CA ALA A 7 32.22 6.32 48.90
C ALA A 7 30.84 6.90 49.25
N LEU A 8 30.35 7.87 48.47
CA LEU A 8 28.92 8.16 48.35
C LEU A 8 28.65 8.87 47.00
N LEU A 9 27.63 8.41 46.26
CA LEU A 9 27.09 8.94 44.99
C LEU A 9 27.65 8.41 43.65
N LEU A 10 27.78 7.09 43.49
CA LEU A 10 27.79 6.48 42.15
C LEU A 10 27.38 5.00 42.17
N MET A 11 26.16 4.68 42.62
CA MET A 11 25.53 3.37 42.39
C MET A 11 24.01 3.45 42.63
N LEU A 12 23.23 3.60 41.57
CA LEU A 12 21.81 3.23 41.40
C LEU A 12 21.40 3.71 39.99
N SER A 13 20.95 2.88 39.03
CA SER A 13 20.80 1.44 38.98
C SER A 13 20.67 1.04 37.50
N LEU A 14 21.69 0.36 37.01
CA LEU A 14 21.64 -0.48 35.82
C LEU A 14 21.05 -1.84 36.28
N ALA A 15 19.73 -1.97 36.25
CA ALA A 15 19.04 -3.26 36.47
C ALA A 15 17.64 -3.18 35.88
N GLY A 16 17.47 -3.74 34.69
CA GLY A 16 16.20 -3.74 33.99
C GLY A 16 16.25 -4.62 32.75
N ASN A 17 16.78 -5.83 32.87
CA ASN A 17 16.58 -6.85 31.85
C ASN A 17 16.54 -8.24 32.50
N VAL A 18 15.56 -9.02 32.04
CA VAL A 18 15.38 -10.47 32.20
C VAL A 18 14.83 -10.97 33.55
N ALA A 19 13.51 -11.16 33.60
CA ALA A 19 12.87 -12.20 34.39
C ALA A 19 11.86 -12.94 33.52
N PHE A 20 12.36 -13.98 32.84
CA PHE A 20 11.58 -15.06 32.24
C PHE A 20 11.64 -16.20 33.25
N LEU A 21 10.53 -16.58 33.86
CA LEU A 21 10.38 -17.85 34.57
C LEU A 21 8.90 -18.26 34.59
N SER A 22 8.61 -19.23 33.70
CA SER A 22 7.82 -20.44 33.94
C SER A 22 6.50 -20.30 34.67
N HIS A 23 5.39 -20.65 33.99
CA HIS A 23 4.38 -21.59 34.49
C HIS A 23 3.85 -22.42 33.30
N SER A 24 4.32 -23.66 33.21
CA SER A 24 3.62 -24.75 32.52
C SER A 24 2.79 -25.46 33.58
N LEU A 25 1.50 -25.66 33.33
CA LEU A 25 0.73 -26.85 33.73
C LEU A 25 -0.75 -26.65 33.32
N LEU A 26 -1.21 -27.62 32.50
CA LEU A 26 -2.60 -28.09 32.29
C LEU A 26 -3.05 -28.08 30.82
N LYS A 27 -2.70 -29.18 30.14
CA LYS A 27 -3.67 -29.98 29.34
C LYS A 27 -4.03 -31.20 30.21
N PRO A 28 -5.25 -31.75 30.11
CA PRO A 28 -5.50 -32.68 29.01
C PRO A 28 -6.94 -32.71 28.43
N THR A 29 -6.98 -33.22 27.18
CA THR A 29 -8.00 -34.09 26.58
C THR A 29 -9.48 -33.68 26.57
N HIS A 30 -10.06 -33.55 25.38
CA HIS A 30 -11.03 -34.54 24.89
C HIS A 30 -11.06 -34.60 23.35
N SER A 31 -11.01 -35.85 22.90
CA SER A 31 -11.25 -36.35 21.55
C SER A 31 -12.75 -36.54 21.33
N ASN A 32 -13.19 -36.40 20.07
CA ASN A 32 -14.33 -37.02 19.35
C ASN A 32 -14.43 -36.21 18.03
N SER A 33 -14.00 -36.66 16.84
CA SER A 33 -14.38 -37.85 16.06
C SER A 33 -15.85 -38.17 16.17
N PHE A 34 -16.63 -37.94 15.10
CA PHE A 34 -17.62 -38.88 14.54
C PHE A 34 -18.27 -38.29 13.25
N GLU A 35 -18.21 -39.10 12.17
CA GLU A 35 -19.12 -39.23 10.99
C GLU A 35 -19.43 -37.98 10.12
N ASP A 36 -19.20 -37.90 8.81
CA ASP A 36 -19.22 -38.82 7.64
C ASP A 36 -20.64 -39.18 7.12
N LYS A 37 -20.94 -38.66 5.90
CA LYS A 37 -21.98 -39.01 4.88
C LYS A 37 -23.43 -38.43 4.96
N PRO A 38 -24.23 -38.43 3.86
CA PRO A 38 -24.04 -37.69 2.59
C PRO A 38 -25.36 -37.07 2.00
N LEU A 39 -25.22 -36.37 0.86
CA LEU A 39 -26.19 -36.08 -0.24
C LEU A 39 -27.64 -36.58 -0.18
N GLN A 40 -28.62 -35.70 -0.48
CA GLN A 40 -29.75 -35.95 -1.41
C GLN A 40 -30.59 -34.66 -1.66
N THR A 41 -30.55 -34.10 -2.88
CA THR A 41 -31.61 -34.10 -3.94
C THR A 41 -32.82 -33.17 -3.76
N ARG A 42 -32.86 -32.14 -4.63
CA ARG A 42 -33.89 -31.84 -5.66
C ARG A 42 -35.37 -31.77 -5.21
N GLN A 43 -36.02 -30.62 -5.40
CA GLN A 43 -37.19 -30.47 -6.30
C GLN A 43 -37.72 -29.03 -6.39
N THR A 44 -37.85 -28.55 -7.64
CA THR A 44 -38.73 -27.49 -8.13
C THR A 44 -40.14 -28.03 -8.41
N PRO A 45 -41.16 -27.15 -8.50
CA PRO A 45 -42.07 -27.16 -9.66
C PRO A 45 -42.24 -25.72 -10.25
N THR A 46 -42.06 -25.49 -11.56
CA THR A 46 -43.07 -25.57 -12.65
C THR A 46 -44.23 -24.58 -12.42
N GLU A 47 -44.17 -23.37 -13.00
CA GLU A 47 -44.68 -22.97 -14.33
C GLU A 47 -46.22 -22.99 -14.44
N VAL A 48 -46.82 -21.80 -14.56
CA VAL A 48 -48.13 -21.60 -15.19
C VAL A 48 -48.03 -20.40 -16.12
N ALA A 49 -48.06 -20.67 -17.42
CA ALA A 49 -48.34 -19.72 -18.47
C ALA A 49 -49.86 -19.51 -18.58
N MET A 50 -50.32 -18.31 -18.96
CA MET A 50 -51.21 -18.12 -20.12
C MET A 50 -51.70 -16.67 -20.33
N CYS A 51 -51.64 -16.29 -21.62
CA CYS A 51 -52.57 -15.45 -22.39
C CYS A 51 -52.52 -13.90 -22.32
N GLN A 52 -51.99 -13.31 -23.39
CA GLN A 52 -52.37 -12.02 -23.97
C GLN A 52 -53.81 -12.05 -24.52
N PRO A 53 -54.41 -10.87 -24.79
CA PRO A 53 -54.60 -10.50 -26.20
C PRO A 53 -54.39 -9.00 -26.54
N LYS A 54 -54.18 -8.76 -27.84
CA LYS A 54 -54.09 -7.50 -28.64
C LYS A 54 -55.14 -7.63 -29.79
N PRO A 55 -55.53 -6.64 -30.65
CA PRO A 55 -55.54 -5.15 -30.69
C PRO A 55 -56.98 -4.60 -30.98
N PRO A 56 -57.21 -3.36 -31.53
CA PRO A 56 -57.08 -3.10 -32.99
C PRO A 56 -56.37 -1.78 -33.39
N GLN A 57 -55.97 -1.72 -34.67
CA GLN A 57 -55.33 -0.60 -35.38
C GLN A 57 -56.37 0.41 -35.91
N ALA A 58 -55.92 1.65 -36.15
CA ALA A 58 -56.51 2.56 -37.14
C ALA A 58 -55.41 3.36 -37.87
N ASN A 59 -55.44 3.30 -39.21
CA ASN A 59 -54.66 4.09 -40.17
C ASN A 59 -55.12 5.56 -40.19
N VAL A 60 -54.27 6.48 -40.67
CA VAL A 60 -54.51 7.34 -41.87
C VAL A 60 -53.32 8.32 -42.07
N ALA A 61 -52.98 8.51 -43.35
CA ALA A 61 -51.88 9.26 -43.93
C ALA A 61 -52.00 10.80 -43.84
N THR A 62 -50.88 11.53 -43.94
CA THR A 62 -50.59 12.58 -44.95
C THR A 62 -49.28 13.32 -44.64
N ALA A 63 -48.47 13.58 -45.68
CA ALA A 63 -47.45 14.64 -45.71
C ALA A 63 -48.07 15.91 -46.33
N PRO A 64 -47.59 17.13 -45.99
CA PRO A 64 -46.94 17.93 -47.04
C PRO A 64 -45.81 18.90 -46.57
N HIS A 65 -45.02 19.29 -47.57
CA HIS A 65 -44.05 20.38 -47.79
C HIS A 65 -43.62 21.43 -46.71
N ALA A 66 -42.29 21.52 -46.57
CA ALA A 66 -41.37 22.68 -46.52
C ALA A 66 -41.83 24.10 -46.06
N GLN A 67 -41.16 24.63 -45.03
CA GLN A 67 -40.37 25.88 -45.06
C GLN A 67 -39.52 26.06 -43.76
N PRO A 68 -38.43 26.86 -43.78
CA PRO A 68 -37.43 26.91 -42.69
C PRO A 68 -37.64 28.13 -41.78
N THR A 69 -37.61 27.96 -40.45
CA THR A 69 -37.16 29.01 -39.52
C THR A 69 -36.91 28.48 -38.09
N GLN A 70 -35.74 28.86 -37.58
CA GLN A 70 -35.42 29.21 -36.18
C GLN A 70 -35.43 28.16 -35.05
N VAL A 71 -34.20 27.85 -34.63
CA VAL A 71 -33.68 27.71 -33.25
C VAL A 71 -34.75 27.69 -32.14
N SER A 72 -34.92 26.53 -31.50
CA SER A 72 -35.35 26.44 -30.12
C SER A 72 -34.62 25.29 -29.42
N SER A 73 -34.07 25.62 -28.25
CA SER A 73 -33.34 24.77 -27.34
C SER A 73 -34.17 23.57 -26.85
N ASN A 74 -33.45 22.57 -26.34
CA ASN A 74 -33.90 21.47 -25.48
C ASN A 74 -34.33 20.17 -26.18
N ASN A 75 -33.36 19.27 -26.37
CA ASN A 75 -33.38 17.94 -25.74
C ASN A 75 -32.06 17.22 -26.03
N ILE A 76 -31.03 17.55 -25.26
CA ILE A 76 -29.90 16.63 -25.05
C ILE A 76 -30.31 15.78 -23.86
N GLU A 77 -30.80 14.57 -24.13
CA GLU A 77 -30.92 13.53 -23.12
C GLU A 77 -29.55 13.33 -22.43
N PRO A 78 -29.50 13.15 -21.11
CA PRO A 78 -28.25 13.00 -20.39
C PRO A 78 -27.61 11.63 -20.68
N ASN A 79 -26.72 11.61 -21.67
CA ASN A 79 -25.36 11.08 -21.60
C ASN A 79 -25.13 9.71 -20.91
N THR A 80 -26.07 8.76 -21.02
CA THR A 80 -25.98 7.41 -20.44
C THR A 80 -25.44 6.37 -21.44
N ALA A 81 -25.57 6.62 -22.75
CA ALA A 81 -25.07 5.72 -23.80
C ALA A 81 -23.53 5.70 -23.94
N VAL A 82 -22.84 6.76 -23.50
CA VAL A 82 -21.36 6.83 -23.52
C VAL A 82 -20.72 5.97 -22.41
N ASN A 83 -21.52 5.38 -21.51
CA ASN A 83 -21.07 4.85 -20.22
C ASN A 83 -20.85 3.31 -20.18
N THR A 84 -21.39 2.59 -21.17
CA THR A 84 -21.16 1.14 -21.30
C THR A 84 -20.25 0.86 -22.48
N ALA A 85 -20.42 1.56 -23.61
CA ALA A 85 -19.62 1.32 -24.82
C ALA A 85 -18.13 1.57 -24.62
N ASN A 86 -17.72 2.58 -23.84
CA ASN A 86 -16.30 2.86 -23.61
C ASN A 86 -15.62 1.84 -22.69
N ILE A 87 -16.28 1.44 -21.59
CA ILE A 87 -15.79 0.35 -20.72
C ILE A 87 -15.88 -1.00 -21.44
N HIS A 88 -16.90 -1.21 -22.26
CA HIS A 88 -17.09 -2.44 -23.03
C HIS A 88 -16.13 -2.54 -24.22
N ALA A 89 -15.76 -1.43 -24.85
CA ALA A 89 -14.71 -1.33 -25.85
C ALA A 89 -13.32 -1.52 -25.24
N LEU A 90 -13.10 -0.97 -24.03
CA LEU A 90 -11.92 -1.27 -23.23
C LEU A 90 -11.83 -2.78 -22.97
N THR A 91 -12.90 -3.41 -22.49
CA THR A 91 -12.88 -4.84 -22.11
C THR A 91 -12.87 -5.83 -23.27
N LYS A 92 -13.29 -5.45 -24.48
CA LYS A 92 -13.39 -6.40 -25.60
C LYS A 92 -12.12 -6.60 -26.42
N ASN A 93 -11.18 -5.64 -26.48
CA ASN A 93 -9.91 -5.76 -27.23
C ASN A 93 -8.96 -4.56 -27.01
N GLY A 94 -8.96 -3.92 -25.83
CA GLY A 94 -8.25 -2.66 -25.60
C GLY A 94 -6.72 -2.77 -25.78
N THR A 95 -6.20 -2.26 -26.90
CA THR A 95 -4.75 -2.03 -27.13
C THR A 95 -4.39 -0.54 -27.08
N HIS A 96 -5.37 0.36 -27.10
CA HIS A 96 -5.17 1.80 -27.12
C HIS A 96 -5.29 2.41 -25.71
N LEU A 97 -4.31 3.25 -25.35
CA LEU A 97 -4.31 4.02 -24.11
C LEU A 97 -5.47 5.01 -24.09
N LEU A 98 -6.07 5.22 -22.91
CA LEU A 98 -7.13 6.20 -22.73
C LEU A 98 -6.59 7.62 -22.89
N SER A 99 -7.27 8.45 -23.69
CA SER A 99 -6.95 9.88 -23.78
C SER A 99 -7.26 10.59 -22.47
N SER A 100 -6.59 11.71 -22.20
CA SER A 100 -6.80 12.50 -20.97
C SER A 100 -8.27 12.90 -20.77
N ALA A 101 -8.97 13.26 -21.86
CA ALA A 101 -10.39 13.58 -21.84
C ALA A 101 -11.25 12.38 -21.41
N GLN A 102 -10.94 11.18 -21.90
CA GLN A 102 -11.63 9.95 -21.52
C GLN A 102 -11.38 9.59 -20.05
N GLN A 103 -10.14 9.76 -19.57
CA GLN A 103 -9.79 9.53 -18.17
C GLN A 103 -10.56 10.49 -17.25
N ALA A 104 -10.63 11.78 -17.59
CA ALA A 104 -11.36 12.78 -16.83
C ALA A 104 -12.87 12.51 -16.81
N GLN A 105 -13.45 12.07 -17.93
CA GLN A 105 -14.86 11.71 -18.00
C GLN A 105 -15.17 10.48 -17.13
N LEU A 106 -14.32 9.45 -17.20
CA LEU A 106 -14.48 8.24 -16.37
C LEU A 106 -14.36 8.55 -14.88
N ALA A 107 -13.42 9.43 -14.49
CA ALA A 107 -13.28 9.89 -13.12
C ALA A 107 -14.54 10.62 -12.59
N LYS A 108 -15.16 11.48 -13.41
CA LYS A 108 -16.44 12.14 -13.08
C LYS A 108 -17.58 11.13 -12.94
N GLN A 109 -17.62 10.12 -13.80
CA GLN A 109 -18.64 9.07 -13.75
C GLN A 109 -18.51 8.18 -12.50
N LEU A 110 -17.30 7.93 -12.03
CA LEU A 110 -17.07 7.17 -10.80
C LEU A 110 -17.68 7.84 -9.56
N GLN A 111 -17.63 9.17 -9.48
CA GLN A 111 -18.22 9.93 -8.37
C GLN A 111 -19.76 9.82 -8.32
N SER A 112 -20.39 9.51 -9.46
CA SER A 112 -21.85 9.50 -9.61
C SER A 112 -22.46 8.11 -9.72
N ASN A 113 -21.66 7.05 -9.88
CA ASN A 113 -22.17 5.70 -10.05
C ASN A 113 -21.23 4.60 -9.51
N PRO A 114 -21.56 3.98 -8.36
CA PRO A 114 -20.72 2.93 -7.75
C PRO A 114 -20.64 1.64 -8.56
N THR A 115 -21.58 1.38 -9.49
CA THR A 115 -21.52 0.18 -10.34
C THR A 115 -20.36 0.23 -11.34
N ILE A 116 -19.88 1.43 -11.68
CA ILE A 116 -18.74 1.64 -12.57
C ILE A 116 -17.45 1.15 -11.91
N VAL A 117 -17.30 1.39 -10.60
CA VAL A 117 -16.15 0.91 -9.82
C VAL A 117 -15.97 -0.60 -9.99
N GLN A 118 -17.05 -1.37 -9.83
CA GLN A 118 -17.00 -2.83 -9.97
C GLN A 118 -16.64 -3.27 -11.39
N ARG A 119 -17.15 -2.57 -12.42
CA ARG A 119 -16.80 -2.86 -13.81
C ARG A 119 -15.32 -2.59 -14.09
N LEU A 120 -14.76 -1.52 -13.53
CA LEU A 120 -13.34 -1.21 -13.67
C LEU A 120 -12.46 -2.21 -12.91
N LEU A 121 -12.85 -2.64 -11.71
CA LEU A 121 -12.16 -3.71 -10.99
C LEU A 121 -12.15 -5.01 -11.81
N ASN A 122 -13.26 -5.37 -12.44
CA ASN A 122 -13.32 -6.54 -13.33
C ASN A 122 -12.45 -6.37 -14.57
N ALA A 123 -12.38 -5.16 -15.15
CA ALA A 123 -11.49 -4.87 -16.28
C ALA A 123 -10.01 -4.95 -15.87
N ILE A 124 -9.65 -4.48 -14.66
CA ILE A 124 -8.29 -4.60 -14.12
C ILE A 124 -7.91 -6.08 -13.90
N ARG A 125 -8.87 -6.97 -13.64
CA ARG A 125 -8.62 -8.41 -13.57
C ARG A 125 -8.51 -9.09 -14.94
N ASN A 126 -8.97 -8.45 -16.01
CA ASN A 126 -8.98 -9.07 -17.33
C ASN A 126 -7.58 -9.05 -17.95
N HIS A 127 -6.93 -10.22 -17.99
CA HIS A 127 -5.60 -10.41 -18.58
C HIS A 127 -5.56 -10.21 -20.10
N GLN A 128 -6.72 -10.12 -20.78
CA GLN A 128 -6.77 -9.75 -22.21
C GLN A 128 -6.47 -8.26 -22.42
N LEU A 129 -6.52 -7.44 -21.37
CA LEU A 129 -6.12 -6.04 -21.44
C LEU A 129 -4.63 -5.89 -21.22
N SER A 130 -4.03 -4.96 -21.97
CA SER A 130 -2.62 -4.62 -21.77
C SER A 130 -2.37 -4.13 -20.34
N GLU A 131 -1.19 -4.44 -19.83
CA GLU A 131 -0.75 -4.01 -18.49
C GLU A 131 -0.83 -2.48 -18.33
N GLN A 132 -0.51 -1.73 -19.39
CA GLN A 132 -0.58 -0.27 -19.40
C GLN A 132 -2.01 0.23 -19.19
N ILE A 133 -3.00 -0.36 -19.86
CA ILE A 133 -4.40 0.02 -19.68
C ILE A 133 -4.86 -0.31 -18.26
N ARG A 134 -4.52 -1.50 -17.76
CA ARG A 134 -4.87 -1.91 -16.40
C ARG A 134 -4.29 -0.96 -15.34
N SER A 135 -3.03 -0.52 -15.51
CA SER A 135 -2.40 0.48 -14.65
C SER A 135 -3.06 1.87 -14.78
N GLN A 136 -3.46 2.30 -15.99
CA GLN A 136 -4.25 3.52 -16.17
C GLN A 136 -5.58 3.46 -15.42
N LEU A 137 -6.29 2.33 -15.51
CA LEU A 137 -7.55 2.12 -14.78
C LEU A 137 -7.34 2.18 -13.26
N VAL A 138 -6.27 1.55 -12.74
CA VAL A 138 -5.85 1.68 -11.33
C VAL A 138 -5.66 3.15 -10.95
N GLY A 139 -4.98 3.94 -11.79
CA GLY A 139 -4.79 5.37 -11.59
C GLY A 139 -6.10 6.16 -11.50
N ILE A 140 -7.09 5.82 -12.33
CA ILE A 140 -8.39 6.50 -12.37
C ILE A 140 -9.22 6.16 -11.12
N ILE A 141 -9.30 4.88 -10.74
CA ILE A 141 -10.11 4.46 -9.58
C ILE A 141 -9.51 4.88 -8.25
N ALA A 142 -8.18 5.02 -8.15
CA ALA A 142 -7.52 5.40 -6.90
C ALA A 142 -7.85 6.83 -6.42
N ASN A 143 -8.50 7.65 -7.25
CA ASN A 143 -8.98 8.98 -6.85
C ASN A 143 -10.28 8.89 -6.03
N GLN A 144 -10.92 7.73 -5.95
CA GLN A 144 -12.10 7.52 -5.12
C GLN A 144 -11.66 7.17 -3.71
N ASP A 145 -12.11 7.94 -2.71
CA ASP A 145 -11.88 7.58 -1.31
C ASP A 145 -12.89 6.50 -0.89
N SER A 146 -12.47 5.24 -0.90
CA SER A 146 -13.37 4.13 -0.61
C SER A 146 -12.65 2.97 0.05
N ASP A 147 -13.14 2.58 1.23
CA ASP A 147 -12.62 1.40 1.93
C ASP A 147 -12.88 0.11 1.15
N ARG A 148 -13.98 0.02 0.38
CA ARG A 148 -14.24 -1.13 -0.49
C ARG A 148 -13.20 -1.27 -1.61
N LEU A 149 -12.74 -0.14 -2.16
CA LEU A 149 -11.64 -0.14 -3.13
C LEU A 149 -10.33 -0.56 -2.48
N PHE A 150 -10.09 -0.12 -1.24
CA PHE A 150 -8.93 -0.52 -0.48
C PHE A 150 -8.93 -2.02 -0.14
N ASP A 151 -10.09 -2.57 0.25
CA ASP A 151 -10.28 -4.01 0.45
C ASP A 151 -10.01 -4.79 -0.84
N SER A 152 -10.48 -4.27 -1.98
CA SER A 152 -10.23 -4.87 -3.30
C SER A 152 -8.74 -4.84 -3.68
N ALA A 153 -8.05 -3.74 -3.37
CA ALA A 153 -6.59 -3.63 -3.57
C ALA A 153 -5.84 -4.65 -2.70
N THR A 154 -6.29 -4.83 -1.45
CA THR A 154 -5.74 -5.83 -0.52
C THR A 154 -5.93 -7.24 -1.06
N ALA A 155 -7.13 -7.57 -1.56
CA ALA A 155 -7.40 -8.84 -2.21
C ALA A 155 -6.53 -9.07 -3.45
N PHE A 156 -6.22 -8.03 -4.24
CA PHE A 156 -5.30 -8.13 -5.38
C PHE A 156 -3.87 -8.42 -4.94
N MET A 157 -3.40 -7.81 -3.85
CA MET A 157 -2.08 -8.10 -3.29
C MET A 157 -1.93 -9.54 -2.80
N GLN A 158 -3.03 -10.19 -2.43
CA GLN A 158 -3.06 -11.58 -1.98
C GLN A 158 -3.28 -12.58 -3.13
N ASP A 159 -3.53 -12.10 -4.35
CA ASP A 159 -3.80 -12.98 -5.49
C ASP A 159 -2.56 -13.81 -5.85
N SER A 160 -2.77 -15.02 -6.37
CA SER A 160 -1.68 -15.88 -6.85
C SER A 160 -0.95 -15.33 -8.08
N GLN A 161 -1.61 -14.47 -8.86
CA GLN A 161 -1.05 -13.92 -10.10
C GLN A 161 -0.15 -12.70 -9.80
N PRO A 162 1.15 -12.73 -10.15
CA PRO A 162 2.09 -11.66 -9.81
C PRO A 162 1.72 -10.28 -10.37
N ASP A 163 1.06 -10.24 -11.53
CA ASP A 163 0.59 -9.01 -12.16
C ASP A 163 -0.54 -8.36 -11.35
N LEU A 164 -1.47 -9.16 -10.81
CA LEU A 164 -2.52 -8.70 -9.91
C LEU A 164 -1.95 -8.25 -8.57
N GLN A 165 -0.96 -8.97 -8.01
CA GLN A 165 -0.27 -8.51 -6.81
C GLN A 165 0.31 -7.11 -7.00
N ARG A 166 1.03 -6.90 -8.11
CA ARG A 166 1.63 -5.61 -8.47
C ARG A 166 0.57 -4.51 -8.61
N LEU A 167 -0.53 -4.78 -9.31
CA LEU A 167 -1.63 -3.81 -9.49
C LEU A 167 -2.37 -3.53 -8.17
N GLY A 168 -2.47 -4.52 -7.28
CA GLY A 168 -2.99 -4.36 -5.92
C GLY A 168 -2.14 -3.41 -5.10
N SER A 169 -0.81 -3.63 -5.10
CA SER A 169 0.14 -2.76 -4.41
C SER A 169 0.13 -1.34 -4.99
N GLU A 170 0.03 -1.22 -6.31
CA GLU A 170 -0.11 0.07 -6.99
C GLU A 170 -1.39 0.79 -6.56
N LEU A 171 -2.54 0.10 -6.58
CA LEU A 171 -3.83 0.67 -6.19
C LEU A 171 -3.84 1.10 -4.72
N ALA A 172 -3.39 0.22 -3.81
CA ALA A 172 -3.31 0.51 -2.39
C ALA A 172 -2.40 1.71 -2.11
N SER A 173 -1.21 1.75 -2.73
CA SER A 173 -0.27 2.87 -2.59
C SER A 173 -0.85 4.18 -3.08
N ARG A 174 -1.59 4.16 -4.20
CA ARG A 174 -2.26 5.35 -4.74
C ARG A 174 -3.41 5.81 -3.85
N LEU A 175 -4.23 4.90 -3.32
CA LEU A 175 -5.31 5.22 -2.38
C LEU A 175 -4.75 5.84 -1.09
N ILE A 176 -3.68 5.26 -0.53
CA ILE A 176 -2.98 5.81 0.63
C ILE A 176 -2.45 7.21 0.31
N ARG A 177 -1.82 7.39 -0.85
CA ARG A 177 -1.21 8.68 -1.22
C ARG A 177 -2.21 9.77 -1.50
N ASN A 178 -3.22 9.47 -2.30
CA ASN A 178 -4.23 10.44 -2.72
C ASN A 178 -5.05 10.94 -1.54
N HIS A 179 -5.25 10.09 -0.53
CA HIS A 179 -6.05 10.39 0.67
C HIS A 179 -5.21 10.51 1.94
N GLN A 180 -3.88 10.53 1.81
CA GLN A 180 -2.89 10.68 2.88
C GLN A 180 -3.15 9.82 4.13
N SER A 181 -3.64 8.58 3.96
CA SER A 181 -4.15 7.77 5.08
C SER A 181 -3.06 6.96 5.78
N VAL A 182 -2.72 7.39 7.00
CA VAL A 182 -1.83 6.67 7.92
C VAL A 182 -2.48 5.35 8.36
N GLU A 183 -3.79 5.35 8.60
CA GLU A 183 -4.57 4.20 9.06
C GLU A 183 -4.57 3.06 8.04
N ARG A 184 -4.73 3.39 6.74
CA ARG A 184 -4.65 2.39 5.67
C ARG A 184 -3.25 1.80 5.58
N THR A 185 -2.21 2.60 5.77
CA THR A 185 -0.84 2.07 5.85
C THR A 185 -0.69 1.11 7.02
N ALA A 186 -1.17 1.49 8.22
CA ALA A 186 -1.16 0.65 9.40
C ALA A 186 -1.86 -0.69 9.16
N ARG A 187 -3.03 -0.66 8.51
CA ARG A 187 -3.82 -1.86 8.24
C ARG A 187 -3.06 -2.86 7.38
N LEU A 188 -2.34 -2.39 6.34
CA LEU A 188 -1.57 -3.29 5.47
C LEU A 188 -0.35 -3.87 6.17
N LEU A 189 0.38 -3.06 6.95
CA LEU A 189 1.57 -3.55 7.64
C LEU A 189 1.24 -4.62 8.70
N ASN A 190 0.05 -4.55 9.28
CA ASN A 190 -0.45 -5.56 10.22
C ASN A 190 -1.13 -6.77 9.54
N ASP A 191 -1.29 -6.76 8.21
CA ASP A 191 -1.90 -7.87 7.49
C ASP A 191 -0.85 -8.94 7.15
N VAL A 192 -0.82 -9.99 7.97
CA VAL A 192 0.11 -11.13 7.86
C VAL A 192 -0.04 -11.94 6.58
N SER A 193 -1.15 -11.77 5.84
CA SER A 193 -1.38 -12.49 4.59
C SER A 193 -0.74 -11.81 3.37
N LEU A 194 -0.25 -10.58 3.51
CA LEU A 194 0.34 -9.86 2.41
C LEU A 194 1.73 -10.40 2.06
N PRO A 195 2.04 -10.57 0.77
CA PRO A 195 3.35 -11.03 0.35
C PRO A 195 4.41 -9.93 0.58
N LYS A 196 5.63 -10.33 0.95
CA LYS A 196 6.76 -9.42 1.23
C LYS A 196 6.98 -8.35 0.15
N PRO A 197 6.93 -8.64 -1.16
CA PRO A 197 7.06 -7.60 -2.19
C PRO A 197 6.03 -6.48 -2.08
N ALA A 198 4.76 -6.83 -1.77
CA ALA A 198 3.71 -5.84 -1.57
C ALA A 198 3.99 -4.97 -0.35
N LEU A 199 4.40 -5.58 0.78
CA LEU A 199 4.78 -4.84 1.98
C LEU A 199 5.94 -3.87 1.73
N ARG A 200 6.95 -4.27 0.96
CA ARG A 200 8.06 -3.37 0.56
C ARG A 200 7.58 -2.18 -0.25
N ASP A 201 6.68 -2.39 -1.21
CA ASP A 201 6.10 -1.31 -2.00
C ASP A 201 5.30 -0.33 -1.11
N ILE A 202 4.52 -0.85 -0.15
CA ILE A 202 3.80 -0.03 0.83
C ILE A 202 4.76 0.77 1.72
N LEU A 203 5.81 0.15 2.26
CA LEU A 203 6.82 0.84 3.08
C LEU A 203 7.51 1.97 2.31
N ARG A 204 7.94 1.67 1.07
CA ARG A 204 8.62 2.65 0.21
C ARG A 204 7.71 3.83 -0.12
N ASN A 205 6.47 3.56 -0.54
CA ASN A 205 5.54 4.61 -0.98
C ASN A 205 4.97 5.42 0.18
N SER A 206 4.66 4.79 1.32
CA SER A 206 4.12 5.48 2.50
C SER A 206 5.12 6.44 3.16
N SER A 207 6.41 6.16 3.06
CA SER A 207 7.47 7.07 3.55
C SER A 207 7.65 8.35 2.72
N LEU A 208 7.12 8.38 1.49
CA LEU A 208 7.24 9.51 0.55
C LEU A 208 5.98 10.40 0.53
N LEU A 209 5.03 10.12 1.42
CA LEU A 209 3.79 10.88 1.48
C LEU A 209 4.04 12.31 1.97
N PRO A 210 3.38 13.32 1.37
CA PRO A 210 3.43 14.69 1.86
C PRO A 210 2.54 14.84 3.11
N LEU A 211 2.94 14.21 4.21
CA LEU A 211 2.22 14.20 5.49
C LEU A 211 2.51 15.47 6.30
N SER A 212 1.53 15.87 7.12
CA SER A 212 1.70 16.88 8.17
C SER A 212 2.73 16.41 9.21
N ALA A 213 3.34 17.32 9.99
CA ALA A 213 4.29 16.91 11.04
C ALA A 213 3.66 15.96 12.08
N PRO A 214 2.42 16.16 12.57
CA PRO A 214 1.73 15.19 13.42
C PRO A 214 1.56 13.82 12.75
N ASP A 215 1.17 13.77 11.47
CA ASP A 215 0.96 12.50 10.76
C ASP A 215 2.27 11.78 10.47
N LYS A 216 3.35 12.52 10.17
CA LYS A 216 4.70 11.95 10.08
C LYS A 216 5.11 11.30 11.40
N GLN A 217 4.88 11.97 12.52
CA GLN A 217 5.18 11.43 13.84
C GLN A 217 4.35 10.18 14.15
N LYS A 218 3.06 10.19 13.81
CA LYS A 218 2.17 9.03 13.95
C LYS A 218 2.66 7.84 13.11
N MET A 219 2.99 8.08 11.85
CA MET A 219 3.53 7.06 10.94
C MET A 219 4.90 6.55 11.43
N HIS A 220 5.76 7.44 11.93
CA HIS A 220 7.07 7.08 12.49
C HIS A 220 6.91 6.15 13.70
N MET A 221 6.07 6.50 14.67
CA MET A 221 5.78 5.64 15.84
C MET A 221 5.22 4.28 15.44
N MET A 222 4.31 4.24 14.48
CA MET A 222 3.73 3.00 13.96
C MET A 222 4.80 2.11 13.32
N LEU A 223 5.68 2.66 12.48
CA LEU A 223 6.77 1.91 11.88
C LEU A 223 7.83 1.47 12.89
N ALA A 224 8.08 2.28 13.92
CA ALA A 224 9.02 1.93 14.99
C ALA A 224 8.49 0.74 15.80
N ASN A 225 7.18 0.70 16.05
CA ASN A 225 6.54 -0.48 16.63
C ASN A 225 6.65 -1.69 15.70
N TYR A 226 6.33 -1.52 14.41
CA TYR A 226 6.41 -2.60 13.41
C TYR A 226 7.82 -3.19 13.27
N MET A 227 8.87 -2.36 13.34
CA MET A 227 10.27 -2.79 13.30
C MET A 227 10.61 -3.87 14.34
N SER A 228 9.96 -3.85 15.51
CA SER A 228 10.26 -4.77 16.62
C SER A 228 9.85 -6.22 16.38
N TYR A 229 8.86 -6.46 15.51
CA TYR A 229 8.32 -7.79 15.21
C TYR A 229 8.29 -8.11 13.71
N ALA A 230 8.75 -7.19 12.85
CA ALA A 230 8.86 -7.43 11.43
C ALA A 230 9.95 -8.46 11.11
N ASP A 231 9.71 -9.21 10.03
CA ASP A 231 10.71 -10.10 9.44
C ASP A 231 12.02 -9.37 9.19
N SER A 232 13.16 -10.02 9.47
CA SER A 232 14.51 -9.47 9.27
C SER A 232 14.74 -8.92 7.86
N ASP A 233 14.08 -9.52 6.86
CA ASP A 233 14.19 -9.12 5.46
C ASP A 233 13.47 -7.80 5.11
N LEU A 234 12.57 -7.33 6.00
CA LEU A 234 11.83 -6.07 5.85
C LEU A 234 12.39 -4.96 6.74
N GLN A 235 13.11 -5.32 7.80
CA GLN A 235 13.72 -4.35 8.72
C GLN A 235 14.58 -3.26 8.02
N PRO A 236 15.39 -3.56 6.98
CA PRO A 236 16.10 -2.53 6.22
C PRO A 236 15.18 -1.50 5.53
N ASP A 237 14.06 -1.98 4.95
CA ASP A 237 13.06 -1.13 4.30
C ASP A 237 12.34 -0.25 5.34
N ILE A 238 11.98 -0.82 6.49
CA ILE A 238 11.35 -0.10 7.61
C ILE A 238 12.28 0.99 8.15
N LEU A 239 13.55 0.67 8.36
CA LEU A 239 14.55 1.62 8.85
C LEU A 239 14.74 2.80 7.88
N THR A 240 14.78 2.51 6.57
CA THR A 240 14.85 3.55 5.54
C THR A 240 13.60 4.44 5.56
N SER A 241 12.42 3.85 5.73
CA SER A 241 11.16 4.58 5.85
C SER A 241 11.10 5.45 7.12
N LEU A 242 11.57 4.95 8.26
CA LEU A 242 11.66 5.72 9.51
C LEU A 242 12.54 6.97 9.37
N ALA A 243 13.68 6.85 8.71
CA ALA A 243 14.58 7.98 8.48
C ALA A 243 13.95 9.08 7.61
N ARG A 244 13.15 8.70 6.61
CA ARG A 244 12.42 9.63 5.74
C ARG A 244 11.27 10.34 6.44
N LEU A 245 10.61 9.64 7.36
CA LEU A 245 9.49 10.16 8.14
C LEU A 245 9.93 10.96 9.37
N SER A 246 11.23 11.01 9.66
CA SER A 246 11.76 11.83 10.76
C SER A 246 11.42 13.31 10.52
N VAL A 247 10.85 13.98 11.53
CA VAL A 247 10.43 15.38 11.43
C VAL A 247 11.60 16.37 11.46
N ASN A 248 12.76 15.95 11.97
CA ASN A 248 13.99 16.74 11.97
C ASN A 248 15.23 15.83 11.91
N ASP A 249 16.40 16.43 11.73
CA ASP A 249 17.68 15.70 11.62
C ASP A 249 18.08 15.04 12.94
N GLU A 250 17.75 15.63 14.09
CA GLU A 250 18.04 15.06 15.41
C GLU A 250 17.31 13.73 15.64
N GLN A 251 16.01 13.68 15.32
CA GLN A 251 15.22 12.46 15.40
C GLN A 251 15.74 11.41 14.40
N ARG A 252 16.15 11.83 13.20
CA ARG A 252 16.74 10.93 12.20
C ARG A 252 18.02 10.29 12.75
N LEU A 253 18.94 11.11 13.29
CA LEU A 253 20.19 10.61 13.87
C LEU A 253 19.94 9.69 15.06
N THR A 254 19.00 10.05 15.94
CA THR A 254 18.60 9.23 17.09
C THR A 254 18.04 7.88 16.63
N THR A 255 17.27 7.87 15.55
CA THR A 255 16.70 6.66 14.96
C THR A 255 17.78 5.77 14.34
N LEU A 256 18.73 6.35 13.60
CA LEU A 256 19.68 5.60 12.77
C LEU A 256 20.93 5.12 13.52
N THR A 257 21.42 5.89 14.49
CA THR A 257 22.70 5.62 15.17
C THR A 257 22.79 4.22 15.79
N PRO A 258 21.74 3.68 16.46
CA PRO A 258 21.78 2.33 17.02
C PRO A 258 21.98 1.23 15.98
N TYR A 259 21.60 1.46 14.72
CA TYR A 259 21.67 0.46 13.65
C TYR A 259 23.02 0.45 12.91
N LEU A 260 23.85 1.47 13.11
CA LEU A 260 25.21 1.49 12.56
C LEU A 260 26.11 0.42 13.20
N THR A 261 25.86 0.07 14.46
CA THR A 261 26.56 -0.97 15.20
C THR A 261 25.80 -2.30 15.24
N SER A 262 24.76 -2.44 14.41
CA SER A 262 23.99 -3.68 14.33
C SER A 262 24.85 -4.86 13.88
N ALA A 263 24.64 -6.02 14.49
CA ALA A 263 25.27 -7.27 14.04
C ALA A 263 24.79 -7.71 12.64
N GLN A 264 23.71 -7.13 12.12
CA GLN A 264 23.17 -7.44 10.80
C GLN A 264 23.71 -6.46 9.75
N PRO A 265 24.54 -6.91 8.78
CA PRO A 265 25.12 -6.03 7.77
C PRO A 265 24.07 -5.32 6.89
N ALA A 266 22.90 -5.93 6.70
CA ALA A 266 21.80 -5.30 5.96
C ALA A 266 21.27 -4.04 6.67
N LEU A 267 21.16 -4.08 8.01
CA LEU A 267 20.73 -2.93 8.81
C LEU A 267 21.79 -1.84 8.87
N GLN A 268 23.07 -2.22 8.97
CA GLN A 268 24.17 -1.26 8.89
C GLN A 268 24.15 -0.51 7.55
N ASN A 269 24.04 -1.24 6.44
CA ASN A 269 23.94 -0.63 5.11
C ASN A 269 22.71 0.29 4.99
N ALA A 270 21.54 -0.16 5.46
CA ALA A 270 20.34 0.67 5.43
C ALA A 270 20.50 1.96 6.24
N ALA A 271 21.09 1.88 7.43
CA ALA A 271 21.38 3.05 8.26
C ALA A 271 22.34 4.03 7.55
N ILE A 272 23.43 3.52 6.96
CA ILE A 272 24.39 4.35 6.22
C ILE A 272 23.74 5.00 5.00
N HIS A 273 22.97 4.24 4.20
CA HIS A 273 22.26 4.80 3.05
C HIS A 273 21.20 5.83 3.46
N ALA A 274 20.52 5.63 4.59
CA ALA A 274 19.57 6.59 5.12
C ALA A 274 20.26 7.88 5.60
N LEU A 275 21.45 7.78 6.19
CA LEU A 275 22.28 8.94 6.52
C LEU A 275 22.78 9.68 5.28
N TYR A 276 23.03 8.99 4.16
CA TYR A 276 23.41 9.63 2.90
C TYR A 276 22.33 10.60 2.38
N GLN A 277 21.06 10.35 2.70
CA GLN A 277 19.97 11.27 2.34
C GLN A 277 19.98 12.56 3.19
N GLN A 278 20.75 12.59 4.27
CA GLN A 278 20.97 13.78 5.08
C GLN A 278 22.12 14.58 4.46
N HIS A 279 21.81 15.76 3.93
CA HIS A 279 22.77 16.58 3.21
C HIS A 279 23.98 17.05 4.03
N ASN A 280 23.94 16.94 5.36
CA ASN A 280 25.06 17.31 6.24
C ASN A 280 25.14 16.34 7.45
N LEU A 281 26.07 15.40 7.40
CA LEU A 281 26.48 14.65 8.58
C LEU A 281 27.60 15.42 9.28
N SER A 282 27.37 15.88 10.51
CA SER A 282 28.39 16.64 11.25
C SER A 282 29.59 15.74 11.59
N PRO A 283 30.84 16.16 11.29
CA PRO A 283 32.05 15.42 11.64
C PRO A 283 32.19 15.10 13.13
N ASN A 284 31.60 15.92 13.99
CA ASN A 284 31.65 15.74 15.44
C ASN A 284 30.49 14.89 15.99
N SER A 285 29.63 14.36 15.11
CA SER A 285 28.52 13.51 15.55
C SER A 285 28.99 12.10 15.88
N GLN A 286 28.32 11.45 16.83
CA GLN A 286 28.54 10.03 17.13
C GLN A 286 28.32 9.14 15.90
N ALA A 287 27.35 9.48 15.05
CA ALA A 287 27.10 8.75 13.81
C ALA A 287 28.31 8.82 12.86
N TYR A 288 28.96 9.99 12.74
CA TYR A 288 30.16 10.15 11.91
C TYR A 288 31.31 9.27 12.40
N SER A 289 31.62 9.29 13.70
CA SER A 289 32.73 8.49 14.25
C SER A 289 32.50 6.98 14.09
N ILE A 290 31.25 6.52 14.21
CA ILE A 290 30.92 5.11 13.94
C ILE A 290 31.11 4.78 12.45
N VAL A 291 30.63 5.64 11.54
CA VAL A 291 30.79 5.44 10.09
C VAL A 291 32.27 5.43 9.69
N GLU A 292 33.08 6.31 10.25
CA GLU A 292 34.54 6.33 10.05
C GLU A 292 35.20 5.03 10.52
N SER A 293 34.80 4.51 11.68
CA SER A 293 35.28 3.21 12.17
C SER A 293 34.88 2.07 11.22
N LEU A 294 33.63 2.02 10.76
CA LEU A 294 33.14 1.01 9.82
C LEU A 294 33.87 1.06 8.48
N ALA A 295 34.23 2.24 7.99
CA ALA A 295 35.00 2.37 6.75
C ALA A 295 36.41 1.77 6.89
N ASN A 296 37.08 2.03 8.02
CA ASN A 296 38.48 1.68 8.23
C ASN A 296 38.71 0.27 8.79
N ASP A 297 37.72 -0.34 9.42
CA ASP A 297 37.85 -1.68 9.99
C ASP A 297 37.77 -2.78 8.92
N ARG A 298 38.87 -3.52 8.73
CA ARG A 298 38.95 -4.63 7.78
C ARG A 298 38.05 -5.82 8.14
N SER A 299 37.65 -5.95 9.40
CA SER A 299 36.71 -6.98 9.86
C SER A 299 35.27 -6.71 9.42
N THR A 300 34.93 -5.44 9.13
CA THR A 300 33.62 -5.04 8.65
C THR A 300 33.37 -5.59 7.24
N PRO A 301 32.17 -6.11 6.93
CA PRO A 301 31.82 -6.62 5.61
C PRO A 301 32.08 -5.60 4.50
N ALA A 302 32.66 -6.05 3.38
CA ALA A 302 33.11 -5.17 2.29
C ALA A 302 32.01 -4.21 1.78
N ARG A 303 30.75 -4.66 1.71
CA ARG A 303 29.61 -3.81 1.32
C ARG A 303 29.36 -2.66 2.31
N VAL A 304 29.42 -2.95 3.60
CA VAL A 304 29.22 -1.94 4.68
C VAL A 304 30.37 -0.93 4.65
N ARG A 305 31.62 -1.39 4.52
CA ARG A 305 32.77 -0.48 4.39
C ARG A 305 32.63 0.43 3.17
N SER A 306 32.25 -0.14 2.02
CA SER A 306 32.07 0.63 0.78
C SER A 306 30.99 1.70 0.95
N ALA A 307 29.85 1.36 1.55
CA ALA A 307 28.79 2.32 1.81
C ALA A 307 29.26 3.44 2.76
N ALA A 308 30.00 3.08 3.82
CA ALA A 308 30.55 4.03 4.79
C ALA A 308 31.55 4.99 4.12
N PHE A 309 32.47 4.48 3.30
CA PHE A 309 33.39 5.31 2.51
C PHE A 309 32.64 6.28 1.58
N SER A 310 31.63 5.79 0.85
CA SER A 310 30.82 6.64 -0.03
C SER A 310 30.13 7.77 0.73
N LEU A 311 29.59 7.48 1.93
CA LEU A 311 29.01 8.50 2.79
C LEU A 311 30.04 9.56 3.20
N LEU A 312 31.18 9.15 3.75
CA LEU A 312 32.23 10.06 4.21
C LEU A 312 32.75 10.96 3.09
N SER A 313 32.96 10.39 1.90
CA SER A 313 33.42 11.13 0.71
C SER A 313 32.44 12.20 0.23
N ASN A 314 31.14 12.02 0.48
CA ASN A 314 30.11 13.00 0.12
C ASN A 314 29.89 14.07 1.22
N THR A 315 30.42 13.84 2.41
CA THR A 315 30.28 14.75 3.57
C THR A 315 31.54 15.55 3.88
N SER A 316 32.65 15.26 3.18
CA SER A 316 33.90 16.02 3.27
C SER A 316 33.87 17.18 2.26
N PRO A 317 34.15 18.44 2.67
CA PRO A 317 34.26 19.58 1.76
C PRO A 317 35.44 19.48 0.79
#